data_AF-A0A7C1CBH6-F1
#
_entry.id   AF-A0A7C1CBH6-F1
#
_cell.length_a   1.000
_cell.length_b   1.000
_cell.length_c   1.000
_cell.angle_alpha   90.00
_cell.angle_beta   90.00
_cell.angle_gamma   90.00
#
_symmetry.space_group_name_H-M   'P 1'
#
loop_
_entity.id
_entity.type
_entity.pdbx_description
1 polymer ?
#
loop_
_entity_poly.entity_id
_entity_poly.type
_entity_poly.pdbx_seq_one_letter_code
_entity_poly.pdbx_strand_id
1 'polypeptide(L)' 'MDAVIIDTPHYQHYPMTMDAINANKHVLVDKPMAINLREADEMINEAKKKI' A
#
# COMPACT_ATOMS: atom_id res chain seq x y z
N MET A 1 -7.06 -15.60 1.36
CA MET A 1 -5.96 -14.69 1.77
C MET A 1 -6.59 -13.41 2.27
N ASP A 2 -6.23 -13.04 3.50
CA ASP A 2 -6.85 -11.94 4.25
C ASP A 2 -5.93 -10.72 4.32
N ALA A 3 -4.62 -10.95 4.19
CA ALA A 3 -3.59 -9.92 4.20
C ALA A 3 -2.48 -10.23 3.18
N VAL A 4 -1.71 -9.19 2.82
CA VAL A 4 -0.48 -9.28 2.03
C VAL A 4 0.65 -8.47 2.68
N ILE A 5 1.88 -8.93 2.48
CA ILE A 5 3.10 -8.19 2.81
C ILE A 5 3.79 -7.81 1.51
N ILE A 6 4.11 -6.54 1.34
CA ILE A 6 4.80 -6.00 0.17
C ILE A 6 6.22 -5.64 0.59
N ASP A 7 7.18 -6.47 0.15
CA ASP A 7 8.62 -6.34 0.40
C ASP A 7 9.41 -6.28 -0.93
N THR A 8 8.74 -5.76 -1.97
CA THR A 8 9.30 -5.59 -3.32
C THR A 8 10.19 -4.35 -3.41
N PRO A 9 10.86 -4.05 -4.53
CA PRO A 9 11.50 -2.75 -4.70
C PRO A 9 10.51 -1.60 -4.50
N HIS A 10 10.89 -0.59 -3.70
CA HIS A 10 10.03 0.52 -3.25
C HIS A 10 9.21 1.26 -4.33
N TYR A 11 9.64 1.29 -5.59
CA TYR A 11 8.85 1.87 -6.70
C TYR A 11 7.59 1.06 -7.05
N GLN A 12 7.49 -0.18 -6.56
CA GLN A 12 6.32 -1.05 -6.73
C GLN A 12 5.35 -0.97 -5.54
N HIS A 13 5.75 -0.36 -4.41
CA HIS A 13 4.93 -0.33 -3.21
C HIS A 13 3.61 0.37 -3.42
N TYR A 14 3.62 1.55 -4.05
CA TYR A 14 2.40 2.30 -4.34
C TYR A 14 1.38 1.48 -5.17
N PRO A 15 1.70 1.05 -6.42
CA PRO A 15 0.70 0.35 -7.23
C PRO A 15 0.22 -0.95 -6.58
N MET A 16 1.11 -1.74 -5.97
CA MET A 16 0.73 -3.00 -5.33
C MET A 16 -0.14 -2.80 -4.08
N THR A 17 0.13 -1.75 -3.31
CA THR A 17 -0.67 -1.42 -2.12
C THR A 17 -2.07 -1.00 -2.52
N MET A 18 -2.19 -0.14 -3.55
CA MET A 18 -3.50 0.29 -4.05
C MET A 18 -4.31 -0.90 -4.57
N ASP A 19 -3.68 -1.81 -5.32
CA ASP A 19 -4.33 -3.04 -5.80
C ASP A 19 -4.82 -3.92 -4.65
N ALA A 20 -3.99 -4.11 -3.61
CA ALA A 20 -4.34 -4.93 -2.46
C ALA A 20 -5.46 -4.31 -1.60
N ILE A 21 -5.42 -2.99 -1.37
CA ILE A 21 -6.49 -2.25 -0.67
C ILE A 21 -7.80 -2.34 -1.48
N ASN A 22 -7.75 -2.15 -2.80
CA ASN A 22 -8.91 -2.25 -3.68
C ASN A 22 -9.53 -3.66 -3.69
N ALA A 23 -8.70 -4.69 -3.51
CA ALA A 23 -9.13 -6.08 -3.33
C ALA A 23 -9.62 -6.40 -1.90
N ASN A 24 -9.81 -5.38 -1.05
CA ASN A 24 -10.22 -5.49 0.36
C ASN A 24 -9.30 -6.42 1.16
N LYS A 25 -7.97 -6.24 1.04
CA LYS A 25 -6.95 -6.96 1.82
C LYS A 25 -6.29 -6.05 2.83
N HIS A 26 -5.91 -6.62 3.97
CA HIS A 26 -4.98 -5.94 4.88
C HIS A 26 -3.59 -5.90 4.25
N VAL A 27 -2.89 -4.77 4.38
CA VAL A 27 -1.59 -4.56 3.74
C VAL A 27 -0.56 -4.15 4.77
N LEU A 28 0.60 -4.81 4.75
CA LEU A 28 1.82 -4.38 5.40
C LEU A 28 2.87 -4.11 4.32
N VAL A 29 3.50 -2.95 4.34
CA VAL A 29 4.47 -2.49 3.33
C VAL A 29 5.81 -2.21 3.99
N ASP A 30 6.91 -2.69 3.40
CA ASP A 30 8.26 -2.39 3.91
C ASP A 30 8.65 -0.91 3.66
N LYS A 31 9.62 -0.45 4.45
CA LYS A 31 10.24 0.87 4.28
C LYS A 31 11.22 0.88 3.10
N PRO A 32 11.27 1.96 2.30
CA PRO A 32 10.37 3.12 2.32
C PRO A 32 9.02 2.78 1.68
N MET A 33 7.92 3.30 2.25
CA MET A 33 6.56 2.97 1.84
C MET A 33 6.20 3.41 0.40
N ALA A 34 6.83 4.46 -0.12
CA ALA A 34 6.63 4.95 -1.48
C ALA A 34 7.86 5.75 -1.96
N ILE A 35 7.89 6.14 -3.24
CA ILE A 35 8.99 6.94 -3.80
C ILE A 35 8.87 8.44 -3.52
N ASN A 36 7.69 8.92 -3.11
CA ASN A 36 7.44 10.32 -2.77
C ASN A 36 6.28 10.45 -1.75
N LEU A 37 6.16 11.63 -1.12
CA LEU A 37 5.15 11.89 -0.09
C LEU A 37 3.72 11.83 -0.63
N ARG A 38 3.49 12.30 -1.87
CA ARG A 38 2.15 12.29 -2.49
C ARG A 38 1.60 10.85 -2.56
N GLU A 39 2.40 9.91 -3.05
CA GLU A 39 2.02 8.50 -3.10
C GLU A 39 1.77 7.90 -1.71
N ALA A 40 2.63 8.22 -0.73
CA ALA A 40 2.44 7.77 0.64
C ALA A 40 1.13 8.31 1.25
N ASP A 41 0.83 9.59 1.04
CA ASP A 41 -0.41 10.23 1.50
C ASP A 41 -1.65 9.59 0.85
N GLU A 42 -1.59 9.29 -0.45
CA GLU A 42 -2.66 8.58 -1.16
C GLU A 42 -2.89 7.17 -0.60
N MET A 43 -1.83 6.40 -0.35
CA MET A 43 -1.92 5.06 0.26
C MET A 43 -2.57 5.13 1.65
N ILE A 44 -2.16 6.08 2.49
CA ILE A 44 -2.72 6.28 3.84
C ILE A 44 -4.22 6.64 3.75
N ASN A 45 -4.56 7.58 2.86
CA ASN A 45 -5.94 8.04 2.72
C ASN A 45 -6.85 6.93 2.21
N GLU A 46 -6.39 6.10 1.28
CA GLU A 46 -7.20 4.99 0.77
C GLU A 46 -7.36 3.88 1.81
N ALA A 47 -6.30 3.55 2.56
CA ALA A 47 -6.38 2.59 3.66
C ALA A 47 -7.40 3.02 4.73
N LYS A 48 -7.45 4.32 5.07
CA LYS A 48 -8.41 4.87 6.04
C LYS A 48 -9.88 4.84 5.58
N LYS A 49 -10.15 4.81 4.28
CA LYS A 49 -11.54 4.71 3.77
C LYS A 49 -12.11 3.30 3.84
N LYS A 50 -11.23 2.30 3.86
CA LYS A 50 -11.56 0.88 3.67
C LYS A 50 -11.56 0.07 4.98
N ILE A 51 -11.15 0.68 6.10
CA ILE A 51 -11.07 0.09 7.45
C ILE A 51 -12.08 0.79 8.37
#